data_AF-A0A816B515-F1
#
_entry.id   AF-A0A816B515-F1
#
_cell.length_a   1.000
_cell.length_b   1.000
_cell.length_c   1.000
_cell.angle_alpha   90.00
_cell.angle_beta   90.00
_cell.angle_gamma   90.00
#
_symmetry.space_group_name_H-M   'P 1'
#
loop_
_entity.id
_entity.type
_entity.pdbx_description
1 polymer ?
#
loop_
_entity_poly.entity_id
_entity_poly.type
_entity_poly.pdbx_seq_one_letter_code
_entity_poly.pdbx_strand_id
1 'polypeptide(L)'
;MEMNDHHEEDRSPIDNIPTSTVTSLYTNGYPFIKSPSDVIKSHFSNGFCHRLQYKFKSKLDPFELISKKELDIAAEFSRFPYRPSNLFLKIFYNVIRTLEYDPLGGRVSPSLIGSSGIIPLTIISTIPDIMRHYYQVIVNAQKEILFATMYWERSE
;
A
#
# COMPACT_ATOMS: atom_id res chain seq x y z
N MET A 1 -26.65 7.10 41.52
CA MET A 1 -26.81 6.13 40.43
C MET A 1 -26.54 6.90 39.15
N GLU A 2 -25.27 7.21 38.92
CA GLU A 2 -24.82 7.92 37.73
C GLU A 2 -24.40 6.86 36.72
N MET A 3 -25.08 6.89 35.58
CA MET A 3 -24.84 6.02 34.44
C MET A 3 -23.66 6.65 33.69
N ASN A 4 -22.48 6.03 33.79
CA ASN A 4 -21.34 6.39 32.96
C ASN A 4 -21.68 5.98 31.52
N ASP A 5 -22.13 6.96 30.73
CA ASP A 5 -22.12 6.88 29.27
C ASP A 5 -20.66 6.79 28.82
N HIS A 6 -20.23 5.55 28.56
CA HIS A 6 -19.04 5.30 27.78
C HIS A 6 -19.30 5.82 26.37
N HIS A 7 -18.86 7.05 26.09
CA HIS A 7 -18.54 7.48 24.74
C HIS A 7 -17.40 6.59 24.23
N GLU A 8 -17.77 5.44 23.68
CA GLU A 8 -16.93 4.64 22.81
C GLU A 8 -16.68 5.52 21.57
N GLU A 9 -15.56 6.25 21.58
CA GLU A 9 -15.10 7.02 20.43
C GLU A 9 -15.16 6.09 19.20
N ASP A 10 -15.98 6.50 18.24
CA ASP A 10 -16.23 5.88 16.95
C ASP A 10 -14.93 5.86 16.12
N ARG A 11 -13.99 4.98 16.52
CA ARG A 11 -12.71 4.73 15.88
C ARG A 11 -13.00 4.02 14.57
N SER A 12 -12.51 4.60 13.49
CA SER A 12 -12.66 3.98 12.18
C SER A 12 -11.84 2.68 12.14
N PRO A 13 -12.29 1.66 11.38
CA PRO A 13 -11.56 0.38 11.30
C PRO A 13 -10.10 0.52 10.85
N ILE A 14 -9.77 1.62 10.15
CA ILE A 14 -8.44 1.92 9.61
C ILE A 14 -7.47 2.46 10.67
N ASP A 15 -7.95 3.00 11.80
CA ASP A 15 -7.09 3.59 12.83
C ASP A 15 -6.17 2.57 13.50
N ASN A 16 -6.52 1.28 13.40
CA ASN A 16 -5.73 0.17 13.94
C ASN A 16 -4.60 -0.30 13.00
N ILE A 17 -4.54 0.21 11.76
CA ILE A 17 -3.55 -0.24 10.77
C ILE A 17 -2.20 0.43 11.06
N PRO A 18 -1.13 -0.34 11.30
CA PRO A 18 0.18 0.24 11.60
C PRO A 18 0.74 0.97 10.38
N THR A 19 0.86 2.30 10.45
CA THR A 19 1.41 3.15 9.37
C THR A 19 2.93 3.20 9.36
N SER A 20 3.58 2.76 10.45
CA SER A 20 5.03 2.70 10.59
C SER A 20 5.64 1.58 9.75
N THR A 21 6.78 1.85 9.10
CA THR A 21 7.52 0.83 8.34
C THR A 21 8.46 0.04 9.25
N VAL A 22 8.72 -1.23 8.91
CA VAL A 22 9.72 -2.06 9.59
C VAL A 22 11.07 -1.34 9.67
N THR A 23 11.46 -0.66 8.59
CA THR A 23 12.70 0.13 8.53
C THR A 23 12.68 1.30 9.51
N SER A 24 11.59 2.08 9.58
CA SER A 24 11.48 3.21 10.52
C SER A 24 11.52 2.77 11.98
N LEU A 25 10.90 1.62 12.29
CA LEU A 25 10.89 1.04 13.64
C LEU A 25 12.27 0.48 14.02
N TYR A 26 12.97 -0.12 13.05
CA TYR A 26 14.34 -0.60 13.22
C TYR A 26 15.32 0.55 13.50
N THR A 27 15.22 1.66 12.76
CA THR A 27 16.10 2.82 12.92
C THR A 27 15.86 3.61 14.20
N ASN A 28 14.63 3.60 14.74
CA ASN A 28 14.29 4.31 15.97
C ASN A 28 14.83 3.63 17.25
N GLY A 29 15.59 2.53 17.12
CA GLY A 29 16.52 2.10 18.16
C GLY A 29 15.87 1.60 19.45
N TYR A 30 14.90 0.69 19.37
CA TYR A 30 14.49 -0.05 20.56
C TYR A 30 15.65 -0.92 21.05
N PRO A 31 15.97 -0.92 22.36
CA PRO A 31 17.17 -1.57 22.91
C PRO A 31 17.23 -3.09 22.76
N PHE A 32 16.15 -3.73 22.28
CA PHE A 32 16.00 -5.18 22.17
C PHE A 32 15.89 -5.71 20.73
N ILE A 33 15.93 -4.85 19.70
CA ILE A 33 15.74 -5.27 18.31
C ILE A 33 17.10 -5.56 17.65
N LYS A 34 17.37 -6.83 17.37
CA LYS A 34 18.63 -7.28 16.73
C LYS A 34 18.50 -7.39 15.22
N SER A 35 17.31 -7.71 14.72
CA SER A 35 17.06 -7.92 13.29
C SER A 35 15.69 -7.37 12.84
N PRO A 36 15.51 -7.05 11.54
CA PRO A 36 14.20 -6.68 10.99
C PRO A 36 13.10 -7.72 11.26
N SER A 37 13.47 -9.01 11.34
CA SER A 37 12.55 -10.09 11.68
C SER A 37 12.00 -9.97 13.11
N ASP A 38 12.78 -9.42 14.04
CA ASP A 38 12.34 -9.21 15.42
C ASP A 38 11.33 -8.07 15.51
N VAL A 39 11.49 -7.03 14.68
CA VAL A 39 10.51 -5.95 14.50
C VAL A 39 9.18 -6.52 13.99
N ILE A 40 9.25 -7.39 12.97
CA ILE A 40 8.04 -8.00 12.40
C ILE A 40 7.31 -8.83 13.45
N LYS A 41 8.06 -9.62 14.23
CA LYS A 41 7.49 -10.44 15.30
C LYS A 41 6.95 -9.61 16.47
N SER A 42 7.52 -8.46 16.80
CA SER A 42 7.00 -7.63 17.89
C SER A 42 5.79 -6.81 17.48
N HIS A 43 5.81 -6.20 16.28
CA HIS A 43 4.76 -5.30 15.80
C HIS A 43 3.61 -5.99 15.05
N PHE A 44 3.87 -7.14 14.42
CA PHE A 44 2.92 -7.84 13.54
C PHE A 44 2.65 -9.30 13.97
N SER A 45 3.09 -9.72 15.17
CA SER A 45 2.94 -11.11 15.69
C SER A 45 1.51 -11.63 15.69
N ASN A 46 0.53 -10.75 15.86
CA ASN A 46 -0.88 -11.15 15.90
C ASN A 46 -1.43 -11.58 14.52
N GLY A 47 -0.69 -11.37 13.41
CA GLY A 47 -1.17 -11.66 12.05
C GLY A 47 -1.08 -13.13 11.60
N PHE A 48 -0.14 -13.93 12.13
CA PHE A 48 0.07 -15.30 11.62
C PHE A 48 -1.06 -16.28 11.99
N CYS A 49 -1.66 -16.12 13.17
CA CYS A 49 -2.78 -16.95 13.62
C CYS A 49 -4.17 -16.44 13.16
N HIS A 50 -4.27 -15.17 12.73
CA HIS A 50 -5.53 -14.53 12.33
C HIS A 50 -5.97 -14.92 10.90
N ARG A 51 -5.03 -15.34 10.05
CA ARG A 51 -5.26 -15.74 8.66
C ARG A 51 -6.24 -16.92 8.51
N LEU A 52 -6.37 -17.78 9.53
CA LEU A 52 -7.30 -18.92 9.52
C LEU A 52 -8.70 -18.56 10.04
N GLN A 53 -8.83 -17.61 10.97
CA GLN A 53 -10.10 -17.28 11.62
C GLN A 53 -11.04 -16.44 10.74
N TYR A 54 -10.52 -15.70 9.76
CA TYR A 54 -11.31 -14.71 9.01
C TYR A 54 -11.80 -15.13 7.62
N LYS A 55 -11.40 -16.31 7.12
CA LYS A 55 -12.03 -16.90 5.92
C LYS A 55 -13.57 -17.05 6.07
N PHE A 56 -14.08 -17.01 7.30
CA PHE A 56 -15.50 -17.16 7.63
C PHE A 56 -16.28 -15.85 7.87
N LYS A 57 -15.65 -14.66 7.94
CA LYS A 57 -16.31 -13.40 8.36
C LYS A 57 -16.19 -12.23 7.37
N SER A 58 -15.99 -12.48 6.08
CA SER A 58 -15.98 -11.40 5.08
C SER A 58 -17.40 -11.09 4.58
N LYS A 59 -18.19 -10.39 5.40
CA LYS A 59 -19.16 -9.45 4.83
C LYS A 59 -18.37 -8.19 4.50
N LEU A 60 -17.83 -8.12 3.29
CA LEU A 60 -17.41 -6.85 2.72
C LEU A 60 -18.66 -5.99 2.62
N ASP A 61 -18.66 -4.84 3.29
CA ASP A 61 -19.77 -3.89 3.16
C ASP A 61 -19.92 -3.48 1.69
N PRO A 62 -21.16 -3.29 1.19
CA PRO A 62 -21.38 -2.87 -0.18
C PRO A 62 -20.59 -1.60 -0.51
N PHE A 63 -19.92 -1.60 -1.67
CA PHE A 63 -19.04 -0.52 -2.18
C PHE A 63 -19.69 0.89 -2.17
N GLU A 64 -21.02 0.96 -2.09
CA GLU A 64 -21.80 2.21 -2.09
C GLU A 64 -21.94 2.88 -0.72
N LEU A 65 -21.76 2.15 0.40
CA LEU A 65 -22.05 2.65 1.75
C LEU A 65 -20.90 3.42 2.42
N ILE A 66 -19.77 3.62 1.74
CA ILE A 66 -18.61 4.32 2.31
C ILE A 66 -18.95 5.79 2.57
N SER A 67 -18.87 6.18 3.85
CA SER A 67 -19.15 7.52 4.35
C SER A 67 -18.11 8.55 3.87
N LYS A 68 -18.48 9.83 3.84
CA LYS A 68 -17.53 10.92 3.54
C LYS A 68 -16.35 10.95 4.51
N LYS A 69 -16.59 10.69 5.81
CA LYS A 69 -15.53 10.62 6.84
C LYS A 69 -14.50 9.54 6.51
N GLU A 70 -14.97 8.38 6.05
CA GLU A 70 -14.10 7.26 5.65
C GLU A 70 -13.26 7.59 4.40
N LEU A 71 -13.84 8.33 3.45
CA LEU A 71 -13.10 8.82 2.28
C LEU A 71 -12.04 9.85 2.65
N ASP A 72 -12.32 10.70 3.63
CA ASP A 72 -11.35 11.69 4.14
C ASP A 72 -10.18 10.99 4.82
N ILE A 73 -10.46 9.97 5.65
CA ILE A 73 -9.43 9.11 6.26
C ILE A 73 -8.60 8.44 5.17
N ALA A 74 -9.22 7.87 4.14
CA ALA A 74 -8.50 7.25 3.03
C ALA A 74 -7.60 8.24 2.27
N ALA A 75 -8.03 9.50 2.15
CA ALA A 75 -7.26 10.55 1.50
C ALA A 75 -6.04 10.98 2.34
N GLU A 76 -6.16 10.97 3.67
CA GLU A 76 -5.07 11.28 4.61
C GLU A 76 -4.11 10.11 4.84
N PHE A 77 -4.59 8.88 4.63
CA PHE A 77 -3.82 7.65 4.89
C PHE A 77 -2.53 7.56 4.07
N SER A 78 -2.50 8.14 2.87
CA SER A 78 -1.30 8.18 2.03
C SER A 78 -0.87 9.59 1.67
N ARG A 79 0.40 9.73 1.28
CA ARG A 79 1.00 11.00 0.86
C ARG A 79 0.69 11.28 -0.61
N PHE A 80 -0.60 11.40 -0.93
CA PHE A 80 -1.01 11.80 -2.27
C PHE A 80 -0.61 13.27 -2.53
N PRO A 81 -0.10 13.62 -3.72
CA PRO A 81 0.27 14.98 -4.09
C PRO A 81 -0.96 15.89 -4.27
N TYR A 82 -2.12 15.30 -4.55
CA TYR A 82 -3.41 15.94 -4.63
C TYR A 82 -4.48 14.94 -4.16
N ARG A 83 -5.66 15.43 -3.75
CA ARG A 83 -6.76 14.57 -3.33
C ARG A 83 -7.26 13.74 -4.52
N PRO A 84 -7.19 12.39 -4.49
CA PRO A 84 -7.71 11.55 -5.55
C PRO A 84 -9.23 11.65 -5.69
N SER A 85 -9.76 11.15 -6.81
CA SER A 85 -11.22 11.09 -7.01
C SER A 85 -11.92 10.23 -5.96
N ASN A 86 -13.19 10.52 -5.65
CA ASN A 86 -13.97 9.72 -4.70
C ASN A 86 -14.06 8.24 -5.12
N LEU A 87 -14.12 7.95 -6.43
CA LEU A 87 -14.11 6.58 -6.92
C LEU A 87 -12.80 5.86 -6.56
N PHE A 88 -11.66 6.52 -6.78
CA PHE A 88 -10.37 5.98 -6.38
C PHE A 88 -10.31 5.78 -4.86
N LEU A 89 -10.73 6.76 -4.07
CA LEU A 89 -10.71 6.68 -2.61
C LEU A 89 -11.59 5.54 -2.08
N LYS A 90 -12.75 5.26 -2.71
CA LYS A 90 -13.58 4.08 -2.37
C LYS A 90 -12.84 2.76 -2.61
N ILE A 91 -12.16 2.64 -3.75
CA ILE A 91 -11.37 1.45 -4.07
C ILE A 91 -10.20 1.31 -3.09
N PHE A 92 -9.47 2.41 -2.87
CA PHE A 92 -8.32 2.47 -1.99
C PHE A 92 -8.69 2.14 -0.53
N TYR A 93 -9.79 2.68 -0.03
CA TYR A 93 -10.33 2.39 1.30
C TYR A 93 -10.59 0.88 1.48
N ASN A 94 -11.23 0.23 0.51
CA ASN A 94 -11.44 -1.23 0.56
C ASN A 94 -10.12 -2.01 0.56
N VAL A 95 -9.12 -1.57 -0.21
CA VAL A 95 -7.79 -2.19 -0.21
C VAL A 95 -7.13 -2.06 1.16
N ILE A 96 -7.13 -0.87 1.76
CA ILE A 96 -6.52 -0.63 3.07
C ILE A 96 -7.22 -1.46 4.16
N ARG A 97 -8.55 -1.56 4.14
CA ARG A 97 -9.31 -2.39 5.09
C ARG A 97 -8.86 -3.85 5.10
N THR A 98 -8.30 -4.37 3.99
CA THR A 98 -7.75 -5.74 3.99
C THR A 98 -6.56 -5.92 4.94
N LEU A 99 -5.84 -4.83 5.24
CA LEU A 99 -4.69 -4.82 6.14
C LEU A 99 -5.07 -4.85 7.61
N GLU A 100 -6.31 -4.51 7.95
CA GLU A 100 -6.84 -4.69 9.31
C GLU A 100 -6.89 -6.19 9.65
N TYR A 101 -7.25 -7.03 8.68
CA TYR A 101 -7.35 -8.48 8.84
C TYR A 101 -6.01 -9.20 8.71
N ASP A 102 -5.20 -8.81 7.71
CA ASP A 102 -3.86 -9.34 7.47
C ASP A 102 -2.90 -8.16 7.22
N PRO A 103 -2.26 -7.62 8.27
CA PRO A 103 -1.30 -6.53 8.16
C PRO A 103 -0.11 -6.84 7.23
N LEU A 104 0.21 -8.13 7.01
CA LEU A 104 1.26 -8.59 6.10
C LEU A 104 0.74 -8.90 4.68
N GLY A 105 -0.58 -8.78 4.45
CA GLY A 105 -1.19 -8.88 3.12
C GLY A 105 -0.71 -7.77 2.19
N GLY A 106 -0.44 -6.58 2.75
CA GLY A 106 0.27 -5.51 2.09
C GLY A 106 1.74 -5.91 1.89
N ARG A 107 2.11 -6.29 0.67
CA ARG A 107 3.51 -6.61 0.30
C ARG A 107 4.46 -5.42 0.38
N VAL A 108 3.92 -4.24 0.69
CA VAL A 108 4.62 -2.97 0.85
C VAL A 108 4.07 -2.27 2.08
N SER A 109 4.80 -1.28 2.61
CA SER A 109 4.31 -0.51 3.75
C SER A 109 2.99 0.19 3.41
N PRO A 110 2.07 0.37 4.38
CA PRO A 110 0.76 0.97 4.09
C PRO A 110 0.84 2.35 3.43
N SER A 111 1.80 3.18 3.85
CA SER A 111 2.08 4.49 3.22
C SER A 111 2.51 4.40 1.76
N LEU A 112 3.10 3.27 1.33
CA LEU A 112 3.52 3.03 -0.06
C LEU A 112 2.38 2.53 -0.95
N ILE A 113 1.35 1.89 -0.39
CA ILE A 113 0.19 1.37 -1.15
C ILE A 113 -0.55 2.49 -1.89
N GLY A 114 -0.67 3.66 -1.25
CA GLY A 114 -1.25 4.87 -1.86
C GLY A 114 -0.21 5.85 -2.42
N SER A 115 1.07 5.48 -2.47
CA SER A 115 2.07 6.40 -2.98
C SER A 115 1.85 6.66 -4.47
N SER A 116 1.90 7.93 -4.87
CA SER A 116 1.96 8.27 -6.29
C SER A 116 3.43 8.37 -6.69
N GLY A 117 3.79 7.71 -7.78
CA GLY A 117 5.13 7.82 -8.33
C GLY A 117 5.19 7.11 -9.68
N ILE A 118 6.23 7.43 -10.43
CA ILE A 118 6.62 6.64 -11.59
C ILE A 118 7.41 5.47 -11.00
N ILE A 119 6.89 4.24 -11.13
CA ILE A 119 7.71 3.05 -10.89
C ILE A 119 8.68 2.99 -12.07
N PRO A 120 9.99 3.19 -11.89
CA PRO A 120 10.93 2.85 -12.95
C PRO A 120 10.77 1.34 -13.17
N LEU A 121 10.20 0.97 -14.32
CA LEU A 121 10.04 -0.42 -14.69
C LEU A 121 11.44 -1.03 -14.84
N THR A 122 11.90 -1.75 -13.83
CA THR A 122 13.14 -2.53 -13.95
C THR A 122 12.83 -3.77 -14.79
N ILE A 123 13.21 -3.74 -16.06
CA ILE A 123 13.08 -4.88 -16.97
C ILE A 123 14.30 -5.76 -16.78
N ILE A 124 14.10 -6.96 -16.22
CA ILE A 124 15.12 -8.00 -16.18
C ILE A 124 14.73 -9.03 -17.24
N SER A 125 15.40 -8.98 -18.40
CA SER A 125 15.20 -9.95 -19.48
C SER A 125 16.44 -10.06 -20.36
N THR A 126 16.36 -10.87 -21.41
CA THR A 126 17.39 -10.91 -22.46
C THR A 126 17.38 -9.62 -23.29
N ILE A 127 18.53 -9.27 -23.91
CA ILE A 127 18.66 -8.07 -24.74
C ILE A 127 17.55 -7.96 -25.81
N PRO A 128 17.22 -9.02 -26.58
CA PRO A 128 16.15 -8.97 -27.58
C PRO A 128 14.77 -8.61 -26.99
N ASP A 129 14.44 -9.15 -25.81
CA ASP A 129 13.16 -8.88 -25.15
C ASP A 129 13.08 -7.43 -24.64
N ILE A 130 14.20 -6.92 -24.09
CA ILE A 130 14.31 -5.52 -23.66
C ILE A 130 14.11 -4.59 -24.87
N MET A 131 14.76 -4.89 -26.01
CA MET A 131 14.62 -4.09 -27.22
C MET A 131 13.19 -4.15 -27.79
N ARG A 132 12.55 -5.33 -27.78
CA ARG A 132 11.15 -5.48 -28.19
C ARG A 132 10.21 -4.68 -27.30
N HIS A 133 10.47 -4.66 -26.00
CA HIS A 133 9.70 -3.84 -25.06
C HIS A 133 9.90 -2.34 -25.32
N TYR A 134 11.13 -1.86 -25.48
CA TYR A 134 11.40 -0.47 -25.84
C TYR A 134 10.71 -0.07 -27.14
N TYR A 135 10.76 -0.92 -28.16
CA TYR A 135 10.02 -0.71 -29.41
C TYR A 135 8.52 -0.49 -29.16
N GLN A 136 7.89 -1.36 -28.36
CA GLN A 136 6.47 -1.22 -28.05
C GLN A 136 6.14 0.06 -27.28
N VAL A 137 6.98 0.46 -26.32
CA VAL A 137 6.78 1.71 -25.57
C VAL A 137 6.93 2.92 -26.49
N ILE A 138 7.94 2.90 -27.36
CA ILE A 138 8.20 3.98 -28.31
C ILE A 138 7.04 4.14 -29.30
N VAL A 139 6.57 3.05 -29.90
CA VAL A 139 5.49 3.09 -30.89
C VAL A 139 4.15 3.52 -30.29
N ASN A 140 3.91 3.19 -29.01
CA ASN A 140 2.65 3.54 -28.33
C ASN A 140 2.70 4.89 -27.60
N ALA A 141 3.82 5.62 -27.64
CA ALA A 141 3.93 6.89 -26.95
C ALA A 141 3.04 7.95 -27.61
N GLN A 142 2.17 8.59 -26.82
CA GLN A 142 1.20 9.57 -27.33
C GLN A 142 1.71 11.01 -27.35
N LYS A 143 2.77 11.32 -26.61
CA LYS A 143 3.27 12.68 -26.44
C LYS A 143 4.74 12.79 -26.80
N GLU A 144 5.63 12.47 -25.86
CA GLU A 144 7.06 12.65 -26.03
C GLU A 144 7.81 11.50 -25.37
N ILE A 145 8.97 11.16 -25.95
CA ILE A 145 9.89 10.16 -25.42
C ILE A 145 11.23 10.85 -25.21
N LEU A 146 11.69 10.83 -23.97
CA LEU A 146 13.05 11.22 -23.64
C LEU A 146 13.89 9.95 -23.55
N PHE A 147 14.74 9.76 -24.56
CA PHE A 147 15.56 8.57 -24.69
C PHE A 147 17.03 8.91 -24.39
N ALA A 148 17.59 8.29 -23.35
CA ALA A 148 18.99 8.44 -22.99
C ALA A 148 19.63 7.05 -22.93
N THR A 149 20.60 6.80 -23.80
CA THR A 149 21.37 5.55 -23.81
C THR A 149 22.86 5.86 -23.88
N MET A 150 23.68 4.98 -23.31
CA MET A 150 25.14 5.00 -23.47
C MET A 150 25.61 4.16 -24.66
N TYR A 151 24.72 3.41 -25.31
CA TYR A 151 25.04 2.54 -26.43
C TYR A 151 23.87 2.46 -27.42
N TRP A 152 24.14 2.68 -28.70
CA TRP A 152 23.18 2.50 -29.80
C TRP A 152 23.88 1.87 -30.99
N GLU A 153 23.52 0.64 -31.30
CA GLU A 153 24.09 -0.12 -32.42
C GLU A 153 22.97 -0.66 -33.30
N ARG A 154 23.22 -0.73 -34.61
CA ARG A 154 22.27 -1.28 -35.57
C ARG A 154 22.29 -2.81 -35.44
N SER A 155 21.12 -3.43 -35.37
CA SER A 155 21.06 -4.89 -35.54
C SER A 155 21.56 -5.24 -36.94
N GLU A 156 22.63 -6.03 -37.03
CA GLU A 156 23.04 -6.67 -38.28
C GLU A 156 21.97 -7.64 -38.80
#